data_AF-A0AAN4W0J9-F1
#
_entry.id   AF-A0AAN4W0J9-F1
#
_cell.length_a   1.000
_cell.length_b   1.000
_cell.length_c   1.000
_cell.angle_alpha   90.00
_cell.angle_beta   90.00
_cell.angle_gamma   90.00
#
_symmetry.space_group_name_H-M   'P 1'
#
loop_
_entity.id
_entity.type
_entity.pdbx_description
1 polymer ?
#
loop_
_entity_poly.entity_id
_entity_poly.type
_entity_poly.pdbx_seq_one_letter_code
_entity_poly.pdbx_strand_id
1 'polypeptide(L)'
;MLSTLSYLTFCLLVAIYAQNKGRSSLKAFLVSLIFTPLVGFIVVLLLEESLSVKINRYHYEHGCKRPSLTDKIRNLQFLKQEGVLSEQEYQHQISKLRKNYFHASY
;
A
#
# COMPACT_ATOMS: atom_id res chain seq x y z
N MET A 1 16.82 8.42 12.14
CA MET A 1 17.29 9.51 13.03
C MET A 1 16.41 10.75 12.94
N LEU A 2 16.12 11.28 11.75
CA LEU A 2 15.27 12.49 11.63
C LEU A 2 13.84 12.27 12.16
N SER A 3 13.22 11.12 11.85
CA SER A 3 11.85 10.79 12.26
C SER A 3 11.69 10.58 13.77
N THR A 4 12.73 10.08 14.45
CA THR A 4 12.72 9.91 15.91
C THR A 4 12.88 11.25 16.61
N LEU A 5 13.71 12.15 16.05
CA LEU A 5 13.87 13.51 16.57
C LEU A 5 12.57 14.30 16.44
N SER A 6 11.93 14.31 15.26
CA SER A 6 10.67 15.03 15.06
C SER A 6 9.58 14.50 15.99
N TYR A 7 9.49 13.18 16.16
CA TYR A 7 8.55 12.54 17.07
C TYR A 7 8.74 12.99 18.53
N LEU A 8 9.98 12.99 19.01
CA LEU A 8 10.30 13.40 20.37
C LEU A 8 9.97 14.89 20.60
N THR A 9 10.24 15.74 19.60
CA THR A 9 9.89 17.16 19.64
C THR A 9 8.38 17.38 19.73
N PHE A 10 7.57 16.63 18.98
CA PHE A 10 6.11 16.69 19.10
C PHE A 10 5.62 16.23 20.48
N CYS A 11 6.19 15.16 21.03
CA CYS A 11 5.86 14.72 22.39
C CYS A 11 6.21 15.79 23.43
N LEU A 12 7.34 16.49 23.25
CA LEU A 12 7.75 17.60 24.11
C LEU A 12 6.77 18.79 24.04
N LEU A 13 6.31 19.15 22.84
CA LEU A 13 5.33 20.22 22.64
C LEU A 13 4.00 19.92 23.37
N VAL A 14 3.52 18.67 23.31
CA VAL A 14 2.32 18.24 24.03
C VAL A 14 2.51 18.34 25.54
N ALA A 15 3.69 17.97 26.04
CA ALA A 15 4.02 18.07 27.46
C ALA A 15 4.02 19.53 27.96
N ILE A 16 4.61 20.46 27.17
CA ILE A 16 4.62 21.90 27.46
C ILE A 16 3.19 22.47 27.42
N TYR A 17 2.39 22.08 26.42
CA TYR A 17 1.00 22.52 26.33
C TYR A 17 0.17 22.07 27.53
N ALA A 18 0.37 20.83 28.00
CA ALA A 18 -0.30 20.31 29.20
C ALA A 18 0.14 21.06 30.47
N GLN A 19 1.41 21.42 30.57
CA GLN A 19 1.94 22.22 31.68
C GLN A 19 1.25 23.58 31.76
N ASN A 20 1.05 24.26 30.62
CA ASN A 20 0.35 25.54 30.56
C ASN A 20 -1.13 25.45 31.00
N LYS A 21 -1.72 24.26 30.96
CA LYS A 21 -3.08 23.99 31.47
C LYS A 21 -3.12 23.50 32.93
N GLY A 22 -2.01 23.59 33.66
CA GLY A 22 -1.91 23.16 35.05
C GLY A 22 -1.96 21.63 35.23
N ARG A 23 -1.69 20.85 34.18
CA ARG A 23 -1.62 19.39 34.23
C ARG A 23 -0.16 18.94 34.31
N SER A 24 0.05 17.71 34.80
CA SER A 24 1.41 17.14 34.91
C SER A 24 2.00 16.85 33.53
N SER A 25 3.09 17.54 33.19
CA SER A 25 3.80 17.42 31.91
C SER A 25 4.35 16.01 31.69
N LEU A 26 4.87 15.37 32.74
CA LEU A 26 5.37 13.99 32.66
C LEU A 26 4.27 12.99 32.28
N LYS A 27 3.08 13.14 32.87
CA LYS A 27 1.92 12.28 32.54
C LYS A 27 1.47 12.51 31.10
N ALA A 28 1.39 13.78 30.67
CA ALA A 28 1.01 14.11 29.30
C ALA A 28 2.02 13.60 28.27
N PHE A 29 3.32 13.69 28.58
CA PHE A 29 4.39 13.15 27.74
C PHE A 29 4.26 11.63 27.58
N LEU A 30 4.13 10.89 28.68
CA LEU A 30 3.98 9.42 28.66
C LEU A 30 2.72 8.99 27.92
N VAL A 31 1.61 9.69 28.11
CA VAL A 31 0.37 9.44 27.37
C VAL A 31 0.58 9.64 25.87
N SER A 32 1.20 10.75 25.45
CA SER A 32 1.50 11.01 24.03
C SER A 32 2.43 9.96 23.43
N LEU A 33 3.41 9.50 24.21
CA LEU A 33 4.40 8.50 23.80
C LEU A 33 3.72 7.16 23.47
N ILE A 34 2.72 6.76 24.25
CA ILE A 34 2.01 5.49 24.07
C ILE A 34 0.87 5.63 23.04
N PHE A 35 0.18 6.77 23.02
CA PHE A 35 -0.97 6.97 22.12
C PHE A 35 -0.57 7.05 20.66
N THR A 36 0.60 7.61 20.32
CA THR A 36 1.00 7.74 18.92
C THR A 36 1.18 6.40 18.20
N PRO A 37 1.95 5.41 18.73
CA PRO A 37 2.04 4.10 18.10
C PRO A 37 0.68 3.38 18.10
N LEU A 38 -0.17 3.61 19.10
CA LEU A 38 -1.52 3.05 19.16
C LEU A 38 -2.43 3.61 18.05
N VAL A 39 -2.36 4.92 17.78
CA VAL A 39 -3.06 5.56 16.64
C VAL A 39 -2.51 5.04 15.32
N GLY A 40 -1.19 4.95 15.17
CA GLY A 40 -0.57 4.38 13.96
C GLY A 40 -1.03 2.93 13.72
N PHE A 41 -1.09 2.12 14.77
CA PHE A 41 -1.59 0.76 14.71
C PHE A 41 -3.07 0.69 14.30
N ILE A 42 -3.93 1.52 14.89
CA ILE A 42 -5.35 1.61 14.50
C ILE A 42 -5.48 2.05 13.04
N VAL A 43 -4.70 3.03 12.58
CA VAL A 43 -4.71 3.48 11.18
C VAL A 43 -4.29 2.35 10.24
N VAL A 44 -3.28 1.56 10.59
CA VAL A 44 -2.87 0.40 9.80
C VAL A 44 -3.96 -0.68 9.76
N LEU A 45 -4.67 -0.90 10.87
CA LEU A 45 -5.82 -1.82 10.90
C LEU A 45 -7.03 -1.29 10.10
N LEU A 46 -7.25 0.02 10.09
CA LEU A 46 -8.30 0.68 9.32
C LEU A 46 -7.94 0.84 7.84
N LEU A 47 -6.64 0.76 7.49
CA LEU A 47 -6.21 0.49 6.13
C LEU A 47 -6.58 -0.96 5.79
N GLU A 48 -7.88 -1.19 5.65
CA GLU A 48 -8.40 -2.33 4.92
C GLU A 48 -7.77 -2.29 3.52
N GLU A 49 -7.31 -3.44 3.06
CA GLU A 49 -6.41 -3.72 1.96
C GLU A 49 -6.84 -3.09 0.61
N SER A 50 -6.79 -1.76 0.49
CA SER A 50 -7.21 -1.02 -0.71
C SER A 50 -6.23 -1.19 -1.88
N LEU A 51 -5.19 -1.99 -1.70
CA LEU A 51 -4.32 -2.49 -2.77
C LEU A 51 -5.10 -3.28 -3.82
N SER A 52 -6.21 -3.91 -3.43
CA SER A 52 -7.16 -4.54 -4.36
C SER A 52 -8.04 -3.55 -5.14
N VAL A 53 -8.21 -2.32 -4.64
CA VAL A 53 -9.05 -1.27 -5.25
C VAL A 53 -8.28 -0.46 -6.30
N LYS A 54 -6.96 -0.27 -6.14
CA LYS A 54 -6.16 0.46 -7.13
C LYS A 54 -5.92 -0.34 -8.42
N ILE A 55 -5.91 -1.67 -8.35
CA ILE A 55 -5.89 -2.56 -9.53
C ILE A 55 -7.25 -2.55 -10.24
N ASN A 56 -8.36 -2.45 -9.49
CA ASN A 56 -9.71 -2.42 -10.06
C ASN A 56 -10.08 -1.08 -10.73
N ARG A 57 -9.51 0.05 -10.29
CA ARG A 57 -9.80 1.37 -10.90
C ARG A 57 -9.14 1.61 -12.26
N TYR A 58 -8.09 0.88 -12.63
CA TYR A 58 -7.60 0.90 -14.01
C TYR A 58 -8.53 0.14 -14.98
N HIS A 59 -9.41 -0.71 -14.46
CA HIS A 59 -10.24 -1.58 -15.29
C HIS A 59 -11.62 -1.02 -15.64
N TYR A 60 -12.03 0.12 -15.05
CA TYR A 60 -13.39 0.65 -15.19
C TYR A 60 -13.52 1.95 -16.01
N GLU A 61 -12.45 2.72 -16.22
CA GLU A 61 -12.49 3.96 -17.03
C GLU A 61 -12.11 3.77 -18.51
N HIS A 62 -11.67 2.57 -18.92
CA HIS A 62 -11.46 2.24 -20.33
C HIS A 62 -12.55 1.29 -20.81
N GLY A 63 -13.59 1.87 -21.41
CA GLY A 63 -14.72 1.15 -21.97
C GLY A 63 -14.29 -0.03 -22.86
N CYS A 64 -14.88 -1.19 -22.59
CA CYS A 64 -15.13 -2.32 -23.50
C CYS A 64 -14.16 -2.52 -24.69
N LYS A 65 -12.84 -2.50 -24.44
CA LYS A 65 -11.85 -3.10 -25.34
C LYS A 65 -11.32 -4.34 -24.66
N ARG A 66 -11.52 -5.51 -25.28
CA ARG A 66 -10.85 -6.74 -24.84
C ARG A 66 -9.35 -6.40 -24.74
N PRO A 67 -8.71 -6.56 -23.56
CA PRO A 67 -7.29 -6.25 -23.42
C PRO A 67 -6.53 -7.00 -24.50
N SER A 68 -5.73 -6.26 -25.27
CA SER A 68 -4.95 -6.86 -26.35
C SER A 68 -4.03 -7.92 -25.76
N LEU A 69 -3.67 -8.93 -26.55
CA LEU A 69 -2.67 -9.92 -26.16
C LEU A 69 -1.39 -9.20 -25.68
N THR A 70 -1.03 -8.10 -26.35
CA THR A 70 0.12 -7.26 -26.00
C THR A 70 -0.01 -6.63 -24.61
N ASP A 71 -1.20 -6.19 -24.22
CA ASP A 71 -1.43 -5.54 -22.92
C ASP A 71 -1.30 -6.56 -21.78
N LYS A 72 -1.81 -7.78 -21.98
CA LYS A 72 -1.65 -8.87 -21.01
C LYS A 72 -0.19 -9.32 -20.87
N ILE A 73 0.55 -9.39 -21.98
CA ILE A 73 1.99 -9.72 -21.95
C ILE A 73 2.75 -8.64 -21.15
N ARG A 74 2.44 -7.35 -21.38
CA ARG A 74 3.06 -6.23 -20.65
C ARG A 74 2.79 -6.34 -19.14
N ASN A 75 1.57 -6.66 -18.74
CA ASN A 75 1.23 -6.84 -17.32
C ASN A 75 2.01 -8.00 -16.68
N LEU A 76 2.16 -9.13 -17.38
CA LEU A 76 2.97 -10.24 -16.87
C LEU A 76 4.45 -9.87 -16.73
N GLN A 77 4.99 -9.06 -17.65
CA GLN A 77 6.37 -8.58 -17.55
C GLN A 77 6.56 -7.69 -16.32
N PHE A 78 5.58 -6.83 -16.03
CA PHE A 78 5.59 -5.98 -14.86
C PHE A 78 5.60 -6.79 -13.56
N LEU A 79 4.71 -7.78 -13.43
CA LEU A 79 4.65 -8.66 -12.25
C LEU A 79 5.93 -9.48 -12.05
N LYS A 80 6.61 -9.85 -13.13
CA LYS A 80 7.93 -10.48 -13.08
C LYS A 80 9.01 -9.50 -12.58
N GLN A 81 9.00 -8.26 -13.06
CA GLN A 81 9.96 -7.23 -12.64
C GLN A 81 9.79 -6.82 -11.17
N GLU A 82 8.56 -6.84 -10.66
CA GLU A 82 8.27 -6.59 -9.24
C GLU A 82 8.61 -7.79 -8.33
N GLY A 83 9.06 -8.91 -8.89
CA GLY A 83 9.38 -10.12 -8.14
C GLY A 83 8.16 -10.86 -7.60
N VAL A 84 6.96 -10.53 -8.07
CA VAL A 84 5.69 -11.18 -7.70
C VAL A 84 5.54 -12.53 -8.39
N LEU A 85 6.12 -12.68 -9.59
CA LEU A 85 6.19 -13.94 -10.32
C LEU A 85 7.63 -14.41 -10.52
N SER A 86 7.84 -15.72 -10.36
CA SER A 86 9.07 -16.37 -10.79
C SER A 86 9.18 -16.47 -12.32
N GLU A 87 10.39 -16.64 -12.84
CA GLU A 87 10.63 -16.82 -14.29
C GLU A 87 9.81 -17.99 -14.88
N GLN A 88 9.70 -19.08 -14.13
CA GLN A 88 9.00 -20.29 -14.58
C GLN A 88 7.49 -20.06 -14.70
N GLU A 89 6.88 -19.39 -13.72
CA GLU A 89 5.47 -19.05 -13.73
C GLU A 89 5.14 -18.03 -14.83
N TYR A 90 6.03 -17.07 -15.08
CA TYR A 90 5.90 -16.11 -16.17
C TYR A 90 5.82 -16.83 -17.53
N GLN A 91 6.75 -17.75 -17.82
CA GLN A 91 6.75 -18.50 -19.08
C GLN A 91 5.51 -19.38 -19.23
N HIS A 92 5.08 -20.02 -18.14
CA HIS A 92 3.86 -20.82 -18.13
C HIS A 92 2.62 -19.98 -18.49
N GLN A 93 2.46 -18.80 -17.88
CA GLN A 93 1.32 -17.93 -18.17
C GLN A 93 1.33 -17.36 -19.59
N ILE A 94 2.50 -17.00 -20.13
CA ILE A 94 2.67 -16.55 -21.53
C ILE A 94 2.19 -17.63 -22.50
N SER A 95 2.60 -18.89 -22.28
CA SER A 95 2.24 -20.01 -23.15
C SER A 95 0.73 -20.28 -23.15
N LYS A 96 0.10 -20.23 -21.96
CA LYS A 96 -1.34 -20.40 -21.76
C LYS A 96 -2.14 -19.27 -22.42
N LEU A 97 -1.68 -18.03 -22.27
CA LEU A 97 -2.29 -16.86 -22.89
C LEU A 97 -2.24 -16.93 -24.40
N ARG A 98 -1.09 -17.25 -24.99
CA ARG A 98 -0.95 -17.39 -26.45
C ARG A 98 -1.94 -18.45 -26.97
N LYS A 99 -2.01 -19.63 -26.33
CA LYS A 99 -2.95 -20.70 -26.72
C LYS A 99 -4.41 -20.23 -26.69
N ASN A 100 -4.83 -19.55 -25.62
CA ASN A 100 -6.20 -19.06 -25.48
C ASN A 100 -6.59 -18.01 -26.53
N TYR A 101 -5.68 -17.10 -26.90
CA TYR A 101 -5.97 -16.10 -27.95
C TYR A 101 -5.99 -16.71 -29.35
N PHE A 102 -5.15 -17.71 -29.63
CA PHE A 102 -5.20 -18.41 -30.92
C PHE A 102 -6.50 -19.22 -31.10
N HIS A 103 -7.06 -19.79 -30.03
CA HIS A 103 -8.35 -20.50 -30.09
C HIS A 103 -9.57 -19.58 -30.15
N ALA A 104 -9.46 -18.32 -29.69
CA ALA A 104 -10.57 -17.37 -29.67
C ALA A 104 -10.76 -16.58 -30.99
N SER A 105 -9.90 -16.81 -31.99
CA SER A 105 -9.90 -16.14 -33.31
C SER A 105 -10.43 -17.02 -34.46
N TYR A 106 -11.04 -18.17 -34.15
CA TYR A 106 -11.79 -19.03 -35.07
C TYR A 106 -13.26 -19.07 -34.64
#